data_AF-A0A017RS12-F1
#
_entry.id   AF-A0A017RS12-F1
#
_cell.length_a   1.000
_cell.length_b   1.000
_cell.length_c   1.000
_cell.angle_alpha   90.00
_cell.angle_beta   90.00
_cell.angle_gamma   90.00
#
_symmetry.space_group_name_H-M   'P 1'
#
loop_
_entity.id
_entity.type
_entity.pdbx_description
1 polymer ?
#
loop_
_entity_poly.entity_id
_entity_poly.type
_entity_poly.pdbx_seq_one_letter_code
_entity_poly.pdbx_strand_id
1 'polypeptide(L)' 'MKKQFECLRCKEKMKYLKEYRFDSQDNNRGILGALFDIEEYLTFDIYVCPKCRHTEFFFTGAREGFDEWNDW' A
#
# COMPACT_ATOMS: atom_id res chain seq x y z
N MET A 1 17.20 7.57 -8.78
CA MET A 1 17.72 8.06 -7.48
C MET A 1 16.96 7.38 -6.36
N LYS A 2 17.63 6.80 -5.35
CA LYS A 2 16.92 6.26 -4.16
C LYS A 2 16.41 7.42 -3.30
N LYS A 3 15.09 7.50 -3.07
CA LYS A 3 14.51 8.42 -2.08
C LYS A 3 15.09 8.09 -0.70
N GLN A 4 15.49 9.11 0.05
CA GLN A 4 15.97 8.98 1.43
C GLN A 4 14.97 9.69 2.34
N PHE A 5 14.47 8.98 3.36
CA PHE A 5 13.52 9.49 4.33
C PHE A 5 14.16 9.59 5.72
N GLU A 6 13.80 10.61 6.47
CA GLU A 6 14.17 10.79 7.87
C GLU A 6 12.99 10.42 8.76
N CYS A 7 13.24 9.65 9.82
CA CYS A 7 12.22 9.21 10.75
C CYS A 7 11.57 10.40 11.47
N LEU A 8 10.24 10.49 11.44
CA LEU A 8 9.48 11.57 12.06
C LEU A 8 9.72 11.68 13.58
N ARG A 9 10.01 10.56 14.27
CA ARG A 9 10.24 10.52 15.72
C ARG A 9 11.64 10.91 16.17
N CYS A 10 12.67 10.47 15.45
CA CYS A 10 14.06 10.58 15.93
C CYS A 10 15.07 11.09 14.89
N LYS A 11 14.59 11.47 13.71
CA LYS A 11 15.35 12.02 12.56
C LYS A 11 16.43 11.10 11.97
N GLU A 12 16.53 9.86 12.46
CA GLU A 12 17.39 8.83 11.88
C GLU A 12 16.96 8.46 10.46
N LYS A 13 17.91 8.12 9.59
CA LYS A 13 17.62 7.69 8.22
C LYS A 13 16.83 6.38 8.21
N MET A 14 15.71 6.38 7.51
CA MET A 14 14.86 5.19 7.41
C MET A 14 15.38 4.17 6.39
N LYS A 15 15.08 2.90 6.62
CA LYS A 15 15.39 1.80 5.71
C LYS A 15 14.12 1.29 5.04
N TYR A 16 14.18 1.09 3.73
CA TYR A 16 13.09 0.46 2.98
C TYR A 16 12.89 -0.98 3.47
N LEU A 17 11.63 -1.38 3.65
CA LEU A 17 11.25 -2.74 4.01
C LEU A 17 10.66 -3.48 2.81
N LYS A 18 9.50 -3.02 2.31
CA LYS A 18 8.78 -3.61 1.17
C LYS A 18 7.66 -2.69 0.68
N GLU A 19 7.16 -2.92 -0.52
CA GLU A 19 5.83 -2.49 -0.95
C GLU A 19 4.80 -3.39 -0.27
N TYR A 20 3.70 -2.80 0.18
CA TYR A 20 2.53 -3.52 0.68
C TYR A 20 1.28 -3.06 -0.06
N ARG A 21 0.40 -4.02 -0.36
CA ARG A 21 -0.89 -3.78 -1.00
C ARG A 21 -1.97 -4.06 0.05
N PHE A 22 -2.79 -3.06 0.32
CA PHE A 22 -3.97 -3.21 1.15
C PHE A 22 -5.17 -3.31 0.24
N ASP A 23 -5.99 -4.34 0.46
CA ASP A 23 -7.32 -4.40 -0.16
C ASP A 23 -8.09 -3.18 0.33
N SER A 24 -8.68 -2.42 -0.60
CA SER A 24 -9.60 -1.36 -0.22
C SER A 24 -10.85 -2.05 0.34
N GLN A 25 -10.93 -2.18 1.65
CA GLN A 25 -12.20 -2.53 2.31
C GLN A 25 -13.08 -1.28 2.28
N ASP A 26 -13.57 -0.90 1.10
CA ASP A 26 -14.60 0.12 1.04
C ASP A 26 -15.93 -0.50 1.48
N ASN A 27 -16.49 0.01 2.57
CA ASN A 27 -17.83 -0.31 3.08
C ASN A 27 -18.94 0.21 2.15
N ASN A 28 -18.58 0.84 1.03
CA ASN A 28 -19.48 1.47 0.08
C ASN A 28 -19.49 0.74 -1.28
N ARG A 29 -19.52 -0.60 -1.27
CA ARG A 29 -19.88 -1.40 -2.45
C ARG A 29 -21.32 -1.08 -2.85
N GLY A 30 -21.52 -0.03 -3.64
CA GLY A 30 -22.80 0.26 -4.29
C GLY A 30 -23.22 -0.89 -5.22
N ILE A 31 -24.49 -0.90 -5.63
CA ILE A 31 -25.12 -1.98 -6.42
C ILE A 31 -24.35 -2.33 -7.71
N LEU A 32 -23.58 -1.39 -8.28
CA LEU A 32 -22.77 -1.60 -9.48
C LEU A 32 -21.39 -2.22 -9.22
N GLY A 33 -20.84 -2.07 -8.00
CA GLY A 33 -19.58 -2.71 -7.56
C GLY A 33 -19.75 -4.18 -7.17
N ALA A 34 -20.99 -4.70 -7.17
CA ALA A 34 -21.29 -6.12 -7.00
C ALA A 34 -21.39 -6.88 -8.34
N LEU A 35 -21.42 -6.17 -9.47
CA LEU A 35 -21.50 -6.76 -10.82
C LEU A 35 -20.16 -6.83 -11.53
N PHE A 36 -19.16 -6.09 -11.05
CA PHE A 36 -17.79 -6.14 -11.50
C PHE A 36 -16.92 -6.27 -10.26
N ASP A 37 -16.26 -7.42 -10.08
CA ASP A 37 -15.24 -7.65 -9.06
C ASP A 37 -13.99 -6.81 -9.36
N ILE A 38 -14.13 -5.49 -9.26
CA ILE A 38 -13.01 -4.55 -9.33
C ILE A 38 -12.48 -4.47 -7.92
N GLU A 39 -11.51 -5.33 -7.61
CA GLU A 39 -10.79 -5.25 -6.33
C GLU A 39 -9.74 -4.13 -6.45
N GLU A 40 -10.04 -2.99 -5.83
CA GLU A 40 -9.11 -1.87 -5.74
C GLU A 40 -8.07 -2.15 -4.64
N TYR A 41 -6.79 -2.12 -4.99
CA TYR A 41 -5.70 -2.24 -4.01
C TYR A 41 -4.99 -0.90 -3.82
N LEU A 42 -4.86 -0.46 -2.57
CA LEU A 42 -4.02 0.68 -2.20
C LEU A 42 -2.58 0.20 -1.97
N THR A 43 -1.62 0.81 -2.67
CA THR A 43 -0.21 0.43 -2.58
C THR A 43 0.59 1.45 -1.76
N PHE A 44 1.48 0.94 -0.90
CA PHE A 44 2.34 1.75 -0.05
C PHE A 44 3.76 1.19 -0.01
N ASP A 45 4.75 2.08 -0.08
CA ASP A 45 6.11 1.75 0.32
C ASP A 45 6.24 1.88 1.84
N ILE A 46 6.77 0.84 2.49
CA ILE A 46 6.98 0.81 3.93
C ILE A 46 8.46 1.04 4.23
N TYR A 47 8.74 1.99 5.12
CA TYR A 47 10.07 2.23 5.67
C TYR A 47 10.07 2.07 7.18
N VAL A 48 11.13 1.48 7.72
CA VAL A 48 11.32 1.26 9.16
C VAL A 48 12.57 2.00 9.64
N CYS A 49 12.43 2.76 10.72
CA CYS A 49 13.55 3.39 11.39
C CYS A 49 14.40 2.34 12.14
N PRO A 50 15.71 2.20 11.85
CA PRO A 50 16.55 1.21 12.50
C PRO A 50 16.83 1.52 13.98
N LYS A 51 16.64 2.77 14.41
CA LYS A 51 16.91 3.21 15.78
C LYS A 51 15.71 3.04 16.71
N CYS A 52 14.55 3.58 16.35
CA CYS A 52 13.37 3.60 17.22
C CYS A 52 12.23 2.67 16.75
N ARG A 53 12.40 1.96 15.63
CA ARG A 53 11.42 1.05 15.02
C ARG A 53 10.10 1.71 14.59
N HIS A 54 10.04 3.04 14.56
CA HIS A 54 8.91 3.74 13.96
C HIS A 54 8.82 3.37 12.48
N THR A 55 7.62 3.01 12.04
CA THR A 55 7.34 2.56 10.67
C THR A 55 6.46 3.60 10.01
N GLU A 56 6.82 3.98 8.79
CA GLU A 56 6.13 5.00 8.01
C GLU A 56 5.71 4.40 6.67
N PHE A 57 4.48 4.70 6.26
CA PHE A 57 3.85 4.21 5.04
C PHE A 57 3.73 5.38 4.07
N PHE A 58 4.24 5.20 2.85
CA PHE A 58 4.21 6.21 1.81
C PHE A 58 3.30 5.71 0.70
N PHE A 59 2.17 6.39 0.48
CA PHE A 59 1.23 6.04 -0.59
C PHE A 59 1.92 6.11 -1.96
N THR A 60 1.83 5.03 -2.73
CA THR A 60 2.43 4.93 -4.06
C THR A 60 1.39 4.87 -5.18
N GLY A 61 0.13 4.57 -4.87
CA GLY A 61 -0.97 4.59 -5.83
C GLY A 61 -2.14 3.69 -5.44
N ALA A 62 -3.18 3.71 -6.28
CA ALA A 62 -4.24 2.72 -6.28
C ALA A 62 -4.12 1.90 -7.58
N ARG A 63 -4.32 0.59 -7.51
CA ARG A 63 -4.37 -0.29 -8.67
C ARG A 63 -5.74 -0.96 -8.72
N GLU A 64 -6.42 -0.80 -9.85
CA GLU A 64 -7.61 -1.57 -10.20
C GLU A 64 -7.13 -2.83 -10.92
N GLY A 65 -7.41 -4.01 -10.36
CA GLY A 65 -7.23 -5.28 -11.03
C GLY A 65 -8.57 -5.82 -11.50
N PHE A 66 -8.64 -6.29 -12.74
CA PHE A 66 -9.59 -7.35 -13.07
C PHE A 66 -8.94 -8.64 -12.62
N ASP A 67 -9.56 -9.36 -11.68
CA ASP A 67 -9.22 -10.78 -11.51
C ASP A 67 -9.58 -11.47 -12.83
N GLU A 68 -8.56 -11.80 -13.63
CA GLU A 68 -8.70 -12.80 -14.68
C GLU A 68 -9.08 -14.11 -13.99
N TRP A 69 -10.38 -14.37 -13.92
CA TRP A 69 -10.95 -15.70 -13.81
C TRP A 69 -10.51 -16.50 -15.05
N ASN A 70 -9.29 -17.00 -15.00
CA ASN A 70 -8.83 -18.08 -15.86
C ASN A 70 -8.34 -19.20 -14.93
N ASP A 71 -9.32 -19.84 -14.28
CA ASP A 71 -9.20 -21.23 -13.88
C ASP A 71 -9.27 -22.09 -15.15
N TRP A 72 -8.13 -22.68 -15.52
CA TRP A 72 -8.01 -23.80 -16.47
C TRP A 72 -6.93 -24.75 -15.99
#